data_AF-A0A917UQ06-F1
#
_entry.id   AF-A0A917UQ06-F1
#
_cell.length_a   1.000
_cell.length_b   1.000
_cell.length_c   1.000
_cell.angle_alpha   90.00
_cell.angle_beta   90.00
_cell.angle_gamma   90.00
#
_symmetry.space_group_name_H-M   'P 1'
#
loop_
_entity.id
_entity.type
_entity.pdbx_description
1 polymer ?
#
loop_
_entity_poly.entity_id
_entity_poly.type
_entity_poly.pdbx_seq_one_letter_code
_entity_poly.pdbx_strand_id
1 'polypeptide(L)'
;MPTVVDRFVSMQRRAGNVAVAESMLATGDFLGPLVQRAPVTVQRVALSGDDISALAERMHRAMDRWGTDEEAIFVSLQELDKDAAAIAKLKAAYRTAHAADLESAIRSEMSGTELALALELLGVSGSAVKAAPASDADYKAAARTLHGAMDRLGTDEEAVYSALIPMGRDQMRTAKLSSTYDTEYSGGLTGRGLAADIADEMSSDEAAYALYLLHAPAPRAPTAEVVPGSPGTEEHAGTIPGGKVSVRSGADFTLPSGAAYPGGFTVGYEGALAPDTGWIQFLWSEVVATQADGSSAFVSQGGIPTTKGTMSLTTDPSSPIRTIDSASADDPFYESAGVDIRTPTSTVIYDRPSEFGSIVSAQFDGGATKVVERDHFDQFLVQDYNTVYHTTVVVEWAYTSKTSSTRTTKGGGPGKVSGMPAHFKSVLISLYPKFAYVQ
;
A
#
# COMPACT_ATOMS: atom_id res chain seq x y z
N MET A 1 -25.36 14.41 26.32
CA MET A 1 -26.07 14.45 25.01
C MET A 1 -25.17 15.19 24.04
N PRO A 2 -24.86 14.65 22.85
CA PRO A 2 -24.00 15.34 21.89
C PRO A 2 -24.69 16.61 21.40
N THR A 3 -23.93 17.69 21.25
CA THR A 3 -24.46 18.98 20.79
C THR A 3 -24.86 18.91 19.31
N VAL A 4 -25.81 19.75 18.91
CA VAL A 4 -26.42 19.77 17.57
C VAL A 4 -25.38 20.00 16.45
N VAL A 5 -24.21 20.57 16.78
CA VAL A 5 -23.11 20.83 15.84
C VAL A 5 -22.37 19.55 15.42
N ASP A 6 -22.17 18.60 16.34
CA ASP A 6 -21.50 17.31 16.04
C ASP A 6 -22.35 16.40 15.14
N ARG A 7 -23.68 16.49 15.27
CA ARG A 7 -24.61 15.85 14.33
C ARG A 7 -24.58 16.52 12.96
N PHE A 8 -24.35 17.84 12.89
CA PHE A 8 -24.35 18.58 11.64
C PHE A 8 -23.10 18.29 10.78
N VAL A 9 -21.92 18.15 11.39
CA VAL A 9 -20.68 17.84 10.67
C VAL A 9 -20.65 16.39 10.16
N SER A 10 -21.15 15.44 10.97
CA SER A 10 -21.31 14.04 10.55
C SER A 10 -22.42 13.84 9.51
N MET A 11 -23.49 14.65 9.55
CA MET A 11 -24.55 14.67 8.52
C MET A 11 -24.11 15.38 7.23
N GLN A 12 -23.29 16.43 7.28
CA GLN A 12 -22.77 17.10 6.08
C GLN A 12 -21.81 16.21 5.28
N ARG A 13 -21.00 15.37 5.95
CA ARG A 13 -20.17 14.34 5.29
C ARG A 13 -20.99 13.20 4.69
N ARG A 14 -22.10 12.80 5.33
CA ARG A 14 -23.07 11.85 4.75
C ARG A 14 -23.82 12.45 3.56
N ALA A 15 -24.31 13.69 3.65
CA ALA A 15 -25.11 14.31 2.60
C ALA A 15 -24.29 14.60 1.33
N GLY A 16 -23.01 14.97 1.45
CA GLY A 16 -22.13 15.17 0.29
C GLY A 16 -21.87 13.87 -0.49
N ASN A 17 -21.56 12.78 0.21
CA ASN A 17 -21.21 11.51 -0.43
C ASN A 17 -22.45 10.71 -0.86
N VAL A 18 -23.57 10.84 -0.14
CA VAL A 18 -24.85 10.25 -0.52
C VAL A 18 -25.50 11.02 -1.68
N ALA A 19 -25.39 12.35 -1.76
CA ALA A 19 -25.92 13.09 -2.91
C ALA A 19 -25.15 12.80 -4.21
N VAL A 20 -23.85 12.49 -4.14
CA VAL A 20 -23.06 12.04 -5.31
C VAL A 20 -23.45 10.61 -5.71
N ALA A 21 -23.65 9.71 -4.74
CA ALA A 21 -24.06 8.32 -5.01
C ALA A 21 -25.54 8.19 -5.45
N GLU A 22 -26.46 8.97 -4.87
CA GLU A 22 -27.88 8.98 -5.23
C GLU A 22 -28.13 9.72 -6.56
N SER A 23 -27.34 10.76 -6.88
CA SER A 23 -27.28 11.35 -8.23
C SER A 23 -26.87 10.32 -9.30
N MET A 24 -25.94 9.43 -8.97
CA MET A 24 -25.49 8.35 -9.85
C MET A 24 -26.49 7.17 -9.98
N LEU A 25 -27.41 7.01 -9.02
CA LEU A 25 -28.40 5.92 -9.02
C LEU A 25 -29.81 6.35 -9.47
N ALA A 26 -30.15 7.65 -9.41
CA ALA A 26 -31.52 8.13 -9.65
C ALA A 26 -31.84 8.51 -11.11
N THR A 27 -30.85 8.73 -11.97
CA THR A 27 -31.09 9.05 -13.39
C THR A 27 -30.69 7.88 -14.27
N GLY A 28 -31.64 6.96 -14.48
CA GLY A 28 -31.53 5.85 -15.43
C GLY A 28 -31.50 6.29 -16.90
N ASP A 29 -30.56 7.15 -17.26
CA ASP A 29 -30.24 7.53 -18.64
C ASP A 29 -28.93 6.83 -19.04
N PHE A 30 -29.07 5.55 -19.38
CA PHE A 30 -28.11 4.89 -20.25
C PHE A 30 -28.20 5.54 -21.65
N LEU A 31 -27.03 5.81 -22.24
CA LEU A 31 -26.77 6.32 -23.61
C LEU A 31 -26.47 7.83 -23.74
N GLY A 32 -25.56 8.36 -22.92
CA GLY A 32 -24.63 9.43 -23.33
C GLY A 32 -23.30 8.82 -23.80
N PRO A 33 -22.56 9.42 -24.76
CA PRO A 33 -21.32 8.83 -25.25
C PRO A 33 -20.36 8.65 -24.08
N LEU A 34 -19.91 7.40 -23.89
CA LEU A 34 -18.78 7.06 -23.05
C LEU A 34 -17.64 8.01 -23.43
N VAL A 35 -17.45 9.07 -22.65
CA VAL A 35 -16.14 9.72 -22.59
C VAL A 35 -15.27 8.64 -21.98
N GLN A 36 -14.59 7.88 -22.84
CA GLN A 36 -13.37 7.19 -22.48
C GLN A 36 -12.53 8.24 -21.75
N ARG A 37 -12.55 8.22 -20.42
CA ARG A 37 -11.52 8.89 -19.65
C ARG A 37 -10.26 8.19 -20.11
N ALA A 38 -9.47 8.89 -20.93
CA ALA A 38 -8.17 8.42 -21.33
C ALA A 38 -7.44 7.95 -20.06
N PRO A 39 -6.67 6.84 -20.11
CA PRO A 39 -5.88 6.41 -18.97
C PRO A 39 -5.09 7.62 -18.47
N VAL A 40 -5.18 7.90 -17.17
CA VAL A 40 -4.34 8.93 -16.55
C VAL A 40 -2.90 8.41 -16.70
N THR A 41 -2.14 8.95 -17.64
CA THR A 41 -0.73 8.65 -17.77
C THR A 41 -0.05 9.20 -16.51
N VAL A 42 0.30 8.32 -15.58
CA VAL A 42 1.12 8.70 -14.42
C VAL A 42 2.49 9.04 -14.96
N GLN A 43 2.80 10.34 -15.02
CA GLN A 43 4.10 10.80 -15.48
C GLN A 43 5.15 10.42 -14.44
N ARG A 44 5.90 9.34 -14.67
CA ARG A 44 7.03 8.96 -13.83
C ARG A 44 8.19 9.93 -14.04
N VAL A 45 8.90 10.27 -12.96
CA VAL A 45 10.17 10.98 -13.06
C VAL A 45 11.27 9.97 -13.41
N ALA A 46 12.23 10.40 -14.23
CA ALA A 46 13.34 9.54 -14.62
C ALA A 46 14.14 9.08 -13.38
N LEU A 47 14.45 7.78 -13.34
CA LEU A 47 15.30 7.17 -12.33
C LEU A 47 16.66 7.88 -12.25
N SER A 48 17.12 8.14 -11.03
CA SER A 48 18.41 8.74 -10.75
C SER A 48 19.57 7.77 -11.05
N GLY A 49 20.81 8.28 -11.07
CA GLY A 49 21.98 7.41 -11.25
C GLY A 49 22.13 6.37 -10.14
N ASP A 50 21.75 6.73 -8.91
CA ASP A 50 21.77 5.83 -7.76
C ASP A 50 20.69 4.76 -7.88
N ASP A 51 19.49 5.11 -8.36
CA ASP A 51 18.41 4.15 -8.61
C ASP A 51 18.81 3.14 -9.68
N ILE A 52 19.40 3.62 -10.78
CA ILE A 52 19.90 2.76 -11.85
C ILE A 52 21.01 1.81 -11.35
N SER A 53 21.91 2.32 -10.50
CA SER A 53 22.98 1.49 -9.91
C SER A 53 22.41 0.43 -8.97
N ALA A 54 21.42 0.80 -8.15
CA ALA A 54 20.74 -0.14 -7.27
C ALA A 54 19.96 -1.23 -8.04
N LEU A 55 19.35 -0.86 -9.17
CA LEU A 55 18.71 -1.79 -10.09
C LEU A 55 19.72 -2.77 -10.71
N ALA A 56 20.86 -2.26 -11.21
CA ALA A 56 21.91 -3.11 -11.78
C ALA A 56 22.40 -4.17 -10.76
N GLU A 57 22.65 -3.73 -9.53
CA GLU A 57 23.07 -4.59 -8.43
C GLU A 57 21.98 -5.60 -8.02
N ARG A 58 20.70 -5.19 -8.03
CA ARG A 58 19.57 -6.09 -7.76
C ARG A 58 19.48 -7.18 -8.83
N MET A 59 19.55 -6.80 -10.10
CA MET A 59 19.54 -7.74 -11.22
C MET A 59 20.74 -8.68 -11.18
N HIS A 60 21.94 -8.18 -10.84
CA HIS A 60 23.11 -9.04 -10.72
C HIS A 60 22.92 -10.10 -9.63
N ARG A 61 22.46 -9.70 -8.43
CA ARG A 61 22.20 -10.66 -7.34
C ARG A 61 21.12 -11.68 -7.68
N ALA A 62 20.13 -11.29 -8.48
CA ALA A 62 19.09 -12.21 -8.96
C ALA A 62 19.66 -13.31 -9.87
N MET A 63 20.75 -13.02 -10.59
CA MET A 63 21.39 -13.93 -11.54
C MET A 63 22.66 -14.61 -10.98
N ASP A 64 23.31 -14.05 -9.97
CA ASP A 64 24.56 -14.56 -9.37
C ASP A 64 24.31 -15.52 -8.19
N ARG A 65 23.44 -16.51 -8.41
CA ARG A 65 23.09 -17.54 -7.42
C ARG A 65 22.88 -18.89 -8.09
N TRP A 66 22.68 -19.94 -7.29
CA TRP A 66 22.17 -21.20 -7.83
C TRP A 66 20.68 -21.04 -8.12
N GLY A 67 20.29 -21.27 -9.36
CA GLY A 67 18.99 -20.86 -9.89
C GLY A 67 18.97 -19.37 -10.20
N THR A 68 17.80 -18.87 -10.55
CA THR A 68 17.56 -17.45 -10.86
C THR A 68 16.48 -16.92 -9.90
N ASP A 69 16.44 -15.61 -9.70
CA ASP A 69 15.35 -14.91 -9.00
C ASP A 69 14.57 -14.11 -10.05
N GLU A 70 13.70 -14.81 -10.76
CA GLU A 70 12.95 -14.32 -11.91
C GLU A 70 12.05 -13.14 -11.52
N GLU A 71 11.45 -13.19 -10.32
CA GLU A 71 10.62 -12.13 -9.77
C GLU A 71 11.42 -10.83 -9.60
N ALA A 72 12.62 -10.90 -9.00
CA ALA A 72 13.47 -9.72 -8.84
C ALA A 72 13.89 -9.13 -10.20
N ILE A 73 14.10 -9.96 -11.23
CA ILE A 73 14.37 -9.50 -12.59
C ILE A 73 13.16 -8.77 -13.16
N PHE A 74 11.97 -9.38 -13.11
CA PHE A 74 10.75 -8.78 -13.65
C PHE A 74 10.37 -7.47 -12.97
N VAL A 75 10.43 -7.42 -11.63
CA VAL A 75 10.18 -6.19 -10.86
C VAL A 75 11.15 -5.09 -11.29
N SER A 76 12.45 -5.40 -11.35
CA SER A 76 13.49 -4.43 -11.76
C SER A 76 13.24 -3.88 -13.16
N LEU A 77 12.82 -4.73 -14.09
CA LEU A 77 12.52 -4.34 -15.46
C LEU A 77 11.21 -3.53 -15.56
N GLN A 78 10.20 -3.84 -14.75
CA GLN A 78 8.95 -3.09 -14.67
C GLN A 78 9.14 -1.70 -14.08
N GLU A 79 10.07 -1.52 -13.13
CA GLU A 79 10.42 -0.19 -12.59
C GLU A 79 10.91 0.79 -13.66
N LEU A 80 11.49 0.29 -14.77
CA LEU A 80 11.93 1.10 -15.90
C LEU A 80 10.77 1.60 -16.78
N ASP A 81 9.57 1.03 -16.64
CA ASP A 81 8.36 1.39 -17.39
C ASP A 81 8.56 1.43 -18.92
N LYS A 82 9.43 0.55 -19.43
CA LYS A 82 9.88 0.51 -20.84
C LYS A 82 10.51 1.83 -21.34
N ASP A 83 10.99 2.70 -20.46
CA ASP A 83 11.69 3.94 -20.83
C ASP A 83 13.06 3.61 -21.45
N ALA A 84 13.21 3.92 -22.74
CA ALA A 84 14.41 3.59 -23.50
C ALA A 84 15.69 4.24 -22.93
N ALA A 85 15.58 5.42 -22.33
CA ALA A 85 16.72 6.10 -21.73
C ALA A 85 17.15 5.44 -20.41
N ALA A 86 16.22 5.07 -19.55
CA ALA A 86 16.46 4.33 -18.32
C ALA A 86 17.04 2.94 -18.61
N ILE A 87 16.47 2.21 -19.58
CA ILE A 87 17.01 0.92 -20.04
C ILE A 87 18.45 1.05 -20.52
N ALA A 88 18.76 2.06 -21.34
CA ALA A 88 20.12 2.28 -21.83
C ALA A 88 21.10 2.58 -20.68
N LYS A 89 20.68 3.39 -19.70
CA LYS A 89 21.47 3.66 -18.48
C LYS A 89 21.71 2.40 -17.66
N LEU A 90 20.68 1.56 -17.48
CA LEU A 90 20.80 0.29 -16.76
C LEU A 90 21.76 -0.68 -17.45
N LYS A 91 21.64 -0.86 -18.77
CA LYS A 91 22.59 -1.68 -19.55
C LYS A 91 24.03 -1.19 -19.39
N ALA A 92 24.24 0.13 -19.41
CA ALA A 92 25.56 0.73 -19.22
C ALA A 92 26.08 0.51 -17.79
N ALA A 93 25.26 0.78 -16.77
CA ALA A 93 25.61 0.61 -15.36
C ALA A 93 25.98 -0.85 -15.04
N TYR A 94 25.16 -1.81 -15.49
CA TYR A 94 25.41 -3.23 -15.31
C TYR A 94 26.74 -3.66 -15.94
N ARG A 95 27.02 -3.20 -17.16
CA ARG A 95 28.29 -3.47 -17.84
C ARG A 95 29.49 -2.89 -17.11
N THR A 96 29.37 -1.68 -16.56
CA THR A 96 30.43 -1.05 -15.79
C THR A 96 30.68 -1.75 -14.45
N ALA A 97 29.61 -2.15 -13.74
CA ALA A 97 29.72 -2.74 -12.40
C ALA A 97 30.16 -4.20 -12.43
N HIS A 98 29.65 -5.00 -13.39
CA HIS A 98 29.81 -6.46 -13.38
C HIS A 98 30.60 -7.00 -14.58
N ALA A 99 31.12 -6.13 -15.44
CA ALA A 99 31.88 -6.50 -16.65
C ALA A 99 31.12 -7.48 -17.59
N ALA A 100 29.79 -7.47 -17.55
CA ALA A 100 28.92 -8.35 -18.32
C ALA A 100 27.87 -7.55 -19.11
N ASP A 101 27.35 -8.13 -20.20
CA ASP A 101 26.22 -7.54 -20.91
C ASP A 101 24.90 -8.00 -20.28
N LEU A 102 24.04 -7.05 -19.89
CA LEU A 102 22.79 -7.36 -19.19
C LEU A 102 21.84 -8.23 -20.02
N GLU A 103 21.73 -7.97 -21.33
CA GLU A 103 20.87 -8.78 -22.18
C GLU A 103 21.43 -10.21 -22.31
N SER A 104 22.75 -10.33 -22.49
CA SER A 104 23.39 -11.65 -22.51
C SER A 104 23.24 -12.40 -21.20
N ALA A 105 23.28 -11.70 -20.05
CA ALA A 105 23.07 -12.31 -18.74
C ALA A 105 21.63 -12.82 -18.59
N ILE A 106 20.63 -12.02 -18.93
CA ILE A 106 19.22 -12.46 -18.89
C ILE A 106 18.99 -13.68 -19.80
N ARG A 107 19.63 -13.71 -20.97
CA ARG A 107 19.55 -14.85 -21.91
C ARG A 107 20.25 -16.12 -21.41
N SER A 108 21.19 -16.03 -20.47
CA SER A 108 21.81 -17.22 -19.86
C SER A 108 20.98 -17.79 -18.73
N GLU A 109 20.22 -16.93 -18.05
CA GLU A 109 19.43 -17.31 -16.87
C GLU A 109 18.00 -17.76 -17.22
N MET A 110 17.36 -17.13 -18.21
CA MET A 110 15.95 -17.35 -18.50
C MET A 110 15.73 -18.03 -19.86
N SER A 111 14.59 -18.70 -20.03
CA SER A 111 14.21 -19.34 -21.30
C SER A 111 12.75 -19.09 -21.69
N GLY A 112 12.22 -19.79 -22.69
CA GLY A 112 10.78 -19.80 -22.95
C GLY A 112 10.08 -18.43 -23.06
N THR A 113 8.94 -18.32 -22.38
CA THR A 113 8.07 -17.13 -22.44
C THR A 113 8.54 -16.04 -21.47
N GLU A 114 9.14 -16.44 -20.36
CA GLU A 114 9.73 -15.53 -19.38
C GLU A 114 10.88 -14.70 -19.99
N LEU A 115 11.75 -15.32 -20.79
CA LEU A 115 12.86 -14.65 -21.46
C LEU A 115 12.31 -13.67 -22.49
N ALA A 116 11.29 -14.09 -23.25
CA ALA A 116 10.65 -13.21 -24.21
C ALA A 116 10.12 -11.94 -23.49
N LEU A 117 9.48 -12.10 -22.35
CA LEU A 117 8.94 -11.00 -21.57
C LEU A 117 10.02 -10.09 -20.96
N ALA A 118 11.05 -10.67 -20.34
CA ALA A 118 12.17 -9.92 -19.78
C ALA A 118 12.87 -9.09 -20.87
N LEU A 119 13.09 -9.69 -22.05
CA LEU A 119 13.68 -9.00 -23.21
C LEU A 119 12.78 -7.87 -23.73
N GLU A 120 11.46 -8.04 -23.73
CA GLU A 120 10.54 -6.98 -24.11
C GLU A 120 10.57 -5.81 -23.12
N LEU A 121 10.57 -6.09 -21.82
CA LEU A 121 10.70 -5.05 -20.79
C LEU A 121 12.06 -4.35 -20.87
N LEU A 122 13.11 -5.06 -21.31
CA LEU A 122 14.44 -4.53 -21.61
C LEU A 122 14.53 -3.82 -22.99
N GLY A 123 13.41 -3.62 -23.68
CA GLY A 123 13.35 -2.89 -24.95
C GLY A 123 13.97 -3.62 -26.14
N VAL A 124 14.13 -4.94 -26.07
CA VAL A 124 14.60 -5.78 -27.18
C VAL A 124 13.41 -6.16 -28.05
N SER A 125 13.25 -5.44 -29.17
CA SER A 125 12.19 -5.67 -30.14
C SER A 125 12.29 -7.07 -30.77
N GLY A 126 11.16 -7.78 -30.86
CA GLY A 126 11.07 -9.13 -31.45
C GLY A 126 10.61 -10.22 -30.49
N SER A 127 10.40 -9.88 -29.21
CA SER A 127 9.81 -10.77 -28.21
C SER A 127 8.29 -10.89 -28.37
N ALA A 128 7.78 -12.09 -28.21
CA ALA A 128 6.38 -12.46 -28.45
C ALA A 128 5.47 -12.23 -27.22
N VAL A 129 5.61 -11.11 -26.49
CA VAL A 129 4.64 -10.86 -25.41
C VAL A 129 3.30 -10.55 -26.05
N LYS A 130 2.28 -11.28 -25.62
CA LYS A 130 0.91 -11.03 -26.06
C LYS A 130 0.50 -9.64 -25.59
N ALA A 131 -0.03 -8.84 -26.50
CA ALA A 131 -0.68 -7.59 -26.15
C ALA A 131 -1.75 -7.82 -25.06
N ALA A 132 -2.04 -6.79 -24.26
CA ALA A 132 -3.11 -6.84 -23.27
C ALA A 132 -4.41 -7.37 -23.92
N PRO A 133 -5.16 -8.27 -23.27
CA PRO A 133 -6.35 -8.87 -23.86
C PRO A 133 -7.39 -7.79 -24.18
N ALA A 134 -7.89 -7.81 -25.42
CA ALA A 134 -8.82 -6.81 -25.94
C ALA A 134 -10.22 -7.38 -26.19
N SER A 135 -10.36 -8.70 -26.29
CA SER A 135 -11.61 -9.40 -26.57
C SER A 135 -11.89 -10.51 -25.56
N ASP A 136 -13.15 -10.95 -25.47
CA ASP A 136 -13.53 -12.09 -24.60
C ASP A 136 -12.77 -13.37 -24.95
N ALA A 137 -12.44 -13.57 -26.22
CA ALA A 137 -11.62 -14.71 -26.65
C ALA A 137 -10.20 -14.63 -26.07
N ASP A 138 -9.61 -13.43 -25.96
CA ASP A 138 -8.29 -13.24 -25.36
C ASP A 138 -8.32 -13.53 -23.86
N TYR A 139 -9.36 -13.08 -23.14
CA TYR A 139 -9.53 -13.40 -21.71
C TYR A 139 -9.72 -14.89 -21.47
N LYS A 140 -10.50 -15.59 -22.31
CA LYS A 140 -10.65 -17.05 -22.23
C LYS A 140 -9.34 -17.78 -22.53
N ALA A 141 -8.56 -17.28 -23.49
CA ALA A 141 -7.24 -17.84 -23.78
C ALA A 141 -6.27 -17.65 -22.60
N ALA A 142 -6.26 -16.47 -21.97
CA ALA A 142 -5.47 -16.21 -20.76
C ALA A 142 -5.92 -17.09 -19.59
N ALA A 143 -7.23 -17.22 -19.35
CA ALA A 143 -7.78 -18.12 -18.33
C ALA A 143 -7.38 -19.58 -18.57
N ARG A 144 -7.40 -20.03 -19.83
CA ARG A 144 -6.93 -21.38 -20.20
C ARG A 144 -5.44 -21.58 -19.95
N THR A 145 -4.61 -20.57 -20.26
CA THR A 145 -3.19 -20.60 -19.95
C THR A 145 -2.97 -20.75 -18.45
N LEU A 146 -3.65 -19.95 -17.63
CA LEU A 146 -3.56 -20.02 -16.16
C LEU A 146 -4.01 -21.38 -15.63
N HIS A 147 -5.13 -21.93 -16.11
CA HIS A 147 -5.61 -23.22 -15.63
C HIS A 147 -4.65 -24.34 -16.03
N GLY A 148 -4.21 -24.38 -17.29
CA GLY A 148 -3.27 -25.40 -17.76
C GLY A 148 -1.89 -25.30 -17.11
N ALA A 149 -1.49 -24.11 -16.66
CA ALA A 149 -0.27 -23.89 -15.90
C ALA A 149 -0.32 -24.53 -14.50
N MET A 150 -1.49 -24.51 -13.87
CA MET A 150 -1.70 -24.97 -12.50
C MET A 150 -2.25 -26.41 -12.41
N ASP A 151 -2.93 -26.93 -13.44
CA ASP A 151 -3.59 -28.26 -13.46
C ASP A 151 -2.62 -29.43 -13.78
N ARG A 152 -1.35 -29.31 -13.42
CA ARG A 152 -0.32 -30.33 -13.72
C ARG A 152 0.54 -30.59 -12.49
N LEU A 153 1.36 -31.65 -12.53
CA LEU A 153 2.32 -31.90 -11.45
C LEU A 153 3.37 -30.77 -11.43
N GLY A 154 3.34 -29.95 -10.38
CA GLY A 154 4.07 -28.68 -10.29
C GLY A 154 3.42 -27.58 -11.12
N THR A 155 3.82 -26.32 -10.92
CA THR A 155 3.22 -25.18 -11.62
C THR A 155 4.05 -24.72 -12.82
N ASP A 156 3.40 -24.03 -13.77
CA ASP A 156 4.07 -23.28 -14.84
C ASP A 156 4.09 -21.80 -14.45
N GLU A 157 5.02 -21.44 -13.57
CA GLU A 157 5.12 -20.09 -13.03
C GLU A 157 5.30 -19.08 -14.18
N GLU A 158 6.10 -19.43 -15.18
CA GLU A 158 6.30 -18.63 -16.39
C GLU A 158 4.98 -18.34 -17.13
N ALA A 159 4.15 -19.36 -17.34
CA ALA A 159 2.87 -19.19 -18.03
C ALA A 159 1.87 -18.38 -17.18
N VAL A 160 1.92 -18.50 -15.85
CA VAL A 160 1.13 -17.66 -14.95
C VAL A 160 1.55 -16.19 -15.09
N TYR A 161 2.84 -15.87 -14.96
CA TYR A 161 3.34 -14.50 -15.10
C TYR A 161 3.07 -13.92 -16.48
N SER A 162 3.27 -14.71 -17.53
CA SER A 162 3.02 -14.29 -18.92
C SER A 162 1.55 -13.99 -19.21
N ALA A 163 0.62 -14.59 -18.47
CA ALA A 163 -0.80 -14.28 -18.56
C ALA A 163 -1.18 -13.04 -17.73
N LEU A 164 -0.53 -12.81 -16.59
CA LEU A 164 -0.86 -11.72 -15.67
C LEU A 164 -0.19 -10.39 -16.01
N ILE A 165 1.07 -10.38 -16.45
CA ILE A 165 1.83 -9.16 -16.73
C ILE A 165 1.14 -8.27 -17.79
N PRO A 166 0.59 -8.80 -18.90
CA PRO A 166 -0.14 -8.00 -19.88
C PRO A 166 -1.42 -7.32 -19.34
N MET A 167 -1.95 -7.76 -18.19
CA MET A 167 -3.06 -7.09 -17.53
C MET A 167 -2.64 -5.72 -16.97
N GLY A 168 -1.34 -5.56 -16.65
CA GLY A 168 -0.74 -4.30 -16.23
C GLY A 168 -1.27 -3.78 -14.89
N ARG A 169 -1.68 -4.67 -13.98
CA ARG A 169 -2.39 -4.34 -12.73
C ARG A 169 -3.64 -3.46 -12.93
N ASP A 170 -4.20 -3.43 -14.14
CA ASP A 170 -5.46 -2.75 -14.41
C ASP A 170 -6.60 -3.55 -13.77
N GLN A 171 -7.25 -2.95 -12.78
CA GLN A 171 -8.27 -3.62 -11.98
C GLN A 171 -9.48 -4.09 -12.81
N MET A 172 -9.80 -3.41 -13.92
CA MET A 172 -10.88 -3.85 -14.79
C MET A 172 -10.48 -5.10 -15.57
N ARG A 173 -9.24 -5.13 -16.09
CA ARG A 173 -8.70 -6.30 -16.80
C ARG A 173 -8.52 -7.50 -15.85
N THR A 174 -7.93 -7.30 -14.67
CA THR A 174 -7.70 -8.39 -13.72
C THR A 174 -9.01 -8.93 -13.14
N ALA A 175 -10.00 -8.08 -12.89
CA ALA A 175 -11.34 -8.52 -12.49
C ALA A 175 -12.05 -9.30 -13.60
N LYS A 176 -11.96 -8.85 -14.87
CA LYS A 176 -12.53 -9.57 -16.01
C LYS A 176 -11.85 -10.92 -16.22
N LEU A 177 -10.52 -10.98 -16.09
CA LEU A 177 -9.76 -12.22 -16.15
C LEU A 177 -10.21 -13.20 -15.05
N SER A 178 -10.27 -12.74 -13.79
CA SER A 178 -10.68 -13.56 -12.65
C SER A 178 -12.10 -14.11 -12.87
N SER A 179 -13.05 -13.26 -13.24
CA SER A 179 -14.43 -13.68 -13.53
C SER A 179 -14.52 -14.66 -14.70
N THR A 180 -13.69 -14.48 -15.74
CA THR A 180 -13.63 -15.40 -16.88
C THR A 180 -13.08 -16.75 -16.44
N TYR A 181 -12.00 -16.78 -15.66
CA TYR A 181 -11.40 -17.98 -15.11
C TYR A 181 -12.40 -18.76 -14.25
N ASP A 182 -13.04 -18.09 -13.29
CA ASP A 182 -14.02 -18.68 -12.38
C ASP A 182 -15.21 -19.28 -13.16
N THR A 183 -15.63 -18.63 -14.24
CA THR A 183 -16.75 -19.10 -15.08
C THR A 183 -16.37 -20.30 -15.93
N GLU A 184 -15.23 -20.24 -16.63
CA GLU A 184 -14.79 -21.31 -17.54
C GLU A 184 -14.42 -22.59 -16.78
N TYR A 185 -13.96 -22.46 -15.53
CA TYR A 185 -13.43 -23.56 -14.73
C TYR A 185 -14.19 -23.80 -13.42
N SER A 186 -15.42 -23.29 -13.30
CA SER A 186 -16.30 -23.51 -12.13
C SER A 186 -15.64 -23.21 -10.77
N GLY A 187 -14.93 -22.08 -10.68
CA GLY A 187 -14.15 -21.69 -9.51
C GLY A 187 -12.73 -22.26 -9.46
N GLY A 188 -12.24 -22.84 -10.56
CA GLY A 188 -10.85 -23.29 -10.66
C GLY A 188 -10.59 -24.64 -10.00
N LEU A 189 -9.32 -24.94 -9.75
CA LEU A 189 -8.83 -26.20 -9.18
C LEU A 189 -9.28 -26.38 -7.73
N THR A 190 -9.26 -25.29 -6.95
CA THR A 190 -9.68 -25.30 -5.55
C THR A 190 -11.18 -25.03 -5.38
N GLY A 191 -11.88 -24.65 -6.45
CA GLY A 191 -13.27 -24.17 -6.40
C GLY A 191 -13.44 -22.80 -5.73
N ARG A 192 -12.35 -22.09 -5.42
CA ARG A 192 -12.34 -20.77 -4.74
C ARG A 192 -11.84 -19.62 -5.62
N GLY A 193 -11.60 -19.90 -6.89
CA GLY A 193 -11.24 -18.95 -7.93
C GLY A 193 -9.74 -18.75 -8.11
N LEU A 194 -9.39 -17.96 -9.14
CA LEU A 194 -8.00 -17.80 -9.63
C LEU A 194 -6.97 -17.48 -8.53
N ALA A 195 -7.29 -16.54 -7.63
CA ALA A 195 -6.36 -16.13 -6.57
C ALA A 195 -6.08 -17.26 -5.55
N ALA A 196 -7.08 -18.11 -5.29
CA ALA A 196 -6.91 -19.24 -4.39
C ALA A 196 -6.10 -20.35 -5.04
N ASP A 197 -6.28 -20.59 -6.34
CA ASP A 197 -5.47 -21.56 -7.08
C ASP A 197 -4.00 -21.13 -7.16
N ILE A 198 -3.72 -19.84 -7.44
CA ILE A 198 -2.35 -19.28 -7.39
C ILE A 198 -1.72 -19.52 -6.01
N ALA A 199 -2.46 -19.26 -4.94
CA ALA A 199 -1.95 -19.41 -3.57
C ALA A 199 -1.78 -20.87 -3.12
N ASP A 200 -2.47 -21.82 -3.77
CA ASP A 200 -2.39 -23.25 -3.45
C ASP A 200 -1.27 -23.94 -4.22
N GLU A 201 -1.05 -23.53 -5.48
CA GLU A 201 -0.17 -24.22 -6.42
C GLU A 201 1.27 -23.66 -6.43
N MET A 202 1.46 -22.37 -6.13
CA MET A 202 2.77 -21.71 -6.18
C MET A 202 3.44 -21.60 -4.80
N SER A 203 4.77 -21.51 -4.76
CA SER A 203 5.48 -21.23 -3.49
C SER A 203 5.18 -19.81 -2.99
N SER A 204 5.54 -19.49 -1.73
CA SER A 204 5.15 -18.21 -1.10
C SER A 204 5.60 -16.97 -1.88
N ASP A 205 6.80 -17.01 -2.45
CA ASP A 205 7.43 -15.86 -3.09
C ASP A 205 6.87 -15.68 -4.51
N GLU A 206 6.72 -16.78 -5.24
CA GLU A 206 6.11 -16.83 -6.57
C GLU A 206 4.63 -16.43 -6.53
N ALA A 207 3.87 -17.00 -5.60
CA ALA A 207 2.47 -16.67 -5.37
C ALA A 207 2.31 -15.19 -5.03
N ALA A 208 3.24 -14.61 -4.26
CA ALA A 208 3.19 -13.19 -3.93
C ALA A 208 3.34 -12.31 -5.16
N TYR A 209 4.27 -12.62 -6.07
CA TYR A 209 4.40 -11.86 -7.30
C TYR A 209 3.18 -12.02 -8.22
N ALA A 210 2.66 -13.24 -8.40
CA ALA A 210 1.44 -13.47 -9.17
C ALA A 210 0.23 -12.71 -8.59
N LEU A 211 0.03 -12.78 -7.27
CA LEU A 211 -1.05 -12.07 -6.59
C LEU A 211 -0.83 -10.55 -6.60
N TYR A 212 0.40 -10.05 -6.58
CA TYR A 212 0.72 -8.65 -6.80
C TYR A 212 0.25 -8.19 -8.18
N LEU A 213 0.58 -8.94 -9.24
CA LEU A 213 0.12 -8.64 -10.60
C LEU A 213 -1.40 -8.69 -10.74
N LEU A 214 -2.07 -9.56 -9.97
CA LEU A 214 -3.51 -9.76 -10.02
C LEU A 214 -4.30 -8.72 -9.18
N HIS A 215 -3.79 -8.33 -8.02
CA HIS A 215 -4.56 -7.58 -7.01
C HIS A 215 -4.01 -6.20 -6.68
N ALA A 216 -2.71 -5.97 -6.84
CA ALA A 216 -2.15 -4.69 -6.45
C ALA A 216 -2.74 -3.56 -7.29
N PRO A 217 -2.98 -2.38 -6.70
CA PRO A 217 -3.42 -1.22 -7.47
C PRO A 217 -2.37 -0.87 -8.53
N ALA A 218 -2.84 -0.32 -9.65
CA ALA A 218 -1.97 0.30 -10.63
C ALA A 218 -1.18 1.47 -10.01
N PRO A 219 -0.08 1.91 -10.64
CA PRO A 219 0.70 3.05 -10.16
C PRO A 219 -0.20 4.26 -9.86
N ARG A 220 -0.04 4.86 -8.69
CA ARG A 220 -0.92 5.92 -8.20
C ARG A 220 -0.62 7.25 -8.86
N ALA A 221 -1.68 7.97 -9.23
CA ALA A 221 -1.58 9.32 -9.76
C ALA A 221 -1.23 10.34 -8.66
N PRO A 222 -0.63 11.50 -9.00
CA PRO A 222 -0.41 12.59 -8.06
C PRO A 222 -1.72 13.09 -7.43
N THR A 223 -1.65 13.44 -6.15
CA THR A 223 -2.76 13.91 -5.31
C THR A 223 -2.26 15.02 -4.38
N ALA A 224 -3.15 15.90 -3.95
CA ALA A 224 -2.85 16.92 -2.95
C ALA A 224 -4.09 17.18 -2.10
N GLU A 225 -4.25 16.37 -1.05
CA GLU A 225 -5.41 16.42 -0.16
C GLU A 225 -5.25 17.44 0.97
N VAL A 226 -4.11 18.15 1.03
CA VAL A 226 -3.84 19.22 1.99
C VAL A 226 -3.01 20.34 1.40
N VAL A 227 -3.08 21.50 2.06
CA VAL A 227 -2.07 22.56 1.98
C VAL A 227 -1.14 22.45 3.19
N PRO A 228 0.16 22.16 2.99
CA PRO A 228 1.13 22.09 4.09
C PRO A 228 1.33 23.46 4.76
N GLY A 229 1.45 23.45 6.09
CA GLY A 229 1.85 24.60 6.90
C GLY A 229 3.28 24.44 7.41
N SER A 230 3.51 24.70 8.70
CA SER A 230 4.79 24.41 9.35
C SER A 230 5.13 22.92 9.21
N PRO A 231 6.34 22.55 8.74
CA PRO A 231 6.73 21.16 8.55
C PRO A 231 7.04 20.44 9.88
N GLY A 232 7.08 21.16 11.00
CA GLY A 232 7.43 20.60 12.30
C GLY A 232 8.88 20.09 12.39
N THR A 233 9.15 19.26 13.40
CA THR A 233 10.47 18.70 13.71
C THR A 233 10.65 17.34 13.06
N GLU A 234 11.80 17.11 12.43
CA GLU A 234 12.16 15.78 11.94
C GLU A 234 12.59 14.88 13.10
N GLU A 235 11.83 13.81 13.32
CA GLU A 235 12.04 12.86 14.41
C GLU A 235 12.86 11.65 13.96
N HIS A 236 12.71 11.27 12.69
CA HIS A 236 13.39 10.12 12.09
C HIS A 236 13.58 10.31 10.60
N ALA A 237 14.68 9.78 10.07
CA ALA A 237 14.96 9.74 8.65
C ALA A 237 15.72 8.47 8.29
N GLY A 238 15.57 8.02 7.05
CA GLY A 238 16.28 6.87 6.52
C GLY A 238 16.45 6.93 5.02
N THR A 239 17.32 6.08 4.49
CA THR A 239 17.52 5.93 3.05
C THR A 239 17.29 4.48 2.69
N ILE A 240 16.47 4.20 1.69
CA ILE A 240 16.28 2.88 1.08
C ILE A 240 16.76 2.91 -0.37
N PRO A 241 17.01 1.75 -1.00
CA PRO A 241 17.16 1.73 -2.46
C PRO A 241 15.97 2.45 -3.11
N GLY A 242 16.23 3.41 -3.99
CA GLY A 242 15.16 4.15 -4.66
C GLY A 242 14.69 5.43 -3.96
N GLY A 243 15.12 5.74 -2.73
CA GLY A 243 14.65 6.97 -2.07
C GLY A 243 14.96 7.14 -0.58
N LYS A 244 14.32 8.14 0.02
CA LYS A 244 14.47 8.53 1.42
C LYS A 244 13.15 8.47 2.14
N VAL A 245 13.20 8.16 3.42
CA VAL A 245 12.07 8.16 4.34
C VAL A 245 12.25 9.28 5.36
N SER A 246 11.16 9.94 5.74
CA SER A 246 11.13 10.93 6.82
C SER A 246 9.90 10.77 7.70
N VAL A 247 10.06 11.03 9.00
CA VAL A 247 8.98 11.16 9.98
C VAL A 247 9.12 12.49 10.68
N ARG A 248 8.05 13.27 10.73
CA ARG A 248 8.04 14.58 11.36
C ARG A 248 6.91 14.71 12.36
N SER A 249 7.17 15.35 13.49
CA SER A 249 6.18 15.71 14.51
C SER A 249 5.86 17.20 14.46
N GLY A 250 4.70 17.61 14.95
CA GLY A 250 4.35 19.03 15.04
C GLY A 250 4.09 19.71 13.69
N ALA A 251 3.72 18.93 12.66
CA ALA A 251 3.43 19.44 11.34
C ALA A 251 2.02 20.04 11.27
N ASP A 252 1.90 21.23 10.71
CA ASP A 252 0.61 21.88 10.47
C ASP A 252 0.14 21.59 9.05
N PHE A 253 -1.17 21.39 8.87
CA PHE A 253 -1.76 21.26 7.54
C PHE A 253 -3.20 21.76 7.52
N THR A 254 -3.69 22.14 6.34
CA THR A 254 -5.07 22.61 6.13
C THR A 254 -5.75 21.75 5.07
N LEU A 255 -6.94 21.25 5.39
CA LEU A 255 -7.76 20.49 4.43
C LEU A 255 -8.39 21.44 3.39
N PRO A 256 -8.81 20.95 2.21
CA PRO A 256 -9.53 21.73 1.20
C PRO A 256 -10.78 22.43 1.72
N SER A 257 -11.38 21.92 2.81
CA SER A 257 -12.50 22.55 3.52
C SER A 257 -12.14 23.84 4.27
N GLY A 258 -10.85 24.18 4.39
CA GLY A 258 -10.33 25.29 5.19
C GLY A 258 -10.08 24.94 6.66
N ALA A 259 -10.37 23.70 7.10
CA ALA A 259 -10.10 23.25 8.45
C ALA A 259 -8.58 23.10 8.68
N ALA A 260 -8.06 23.81 9.67
CA ALA A 260 -6.65 23.78 10.06
C ALA A 260 -6.37 22.73 11.14
N TYR A 261 -5.30 21.97 10.95
CA TYR A 261 -4.83 20.90 11.83
C TYR A 261 -3.42 21.21 12.29
N PRO A 262 -3.26 21.94 13.41
CA PRO A 262 -1.94 22.22 13.94
C PRO A 262 -1.35 21.00 14.65
N GLY A 263 -0.04 20.85 14.53
CA GLY A 263 0.76 19.92 15.32
C GLY A 263 0.59 18.44 14.97
N GLY A 264 0.04 18.06 13.83
CA GLY A 264 0.00 16.66 13.38
C GLY A 264 1.38 16.04 13.17
N PHE A 265 1.42 14.87 12.55
CA PHE A 265 2.67 14.25 12.10
C PHE A 265 2.61 13.96 10.60
N THR A 266 3.78 13.78 10.00
CA THR A 266 3.91 13.33 8.62
C THR A 266 4.83 12.14 8.53
N VAL A 267 4.50 11.17 7.67
CA VAL A 267 5.40 10.09 7.26
C VAL A 267 5.53 10.15 5.75
N GLY A 268 6.77 10.27 5.27
CA GLY A 268 7.04 10.58 3.87
C GLY A 268 8.08 9.66 3.26
N TYR A 269 7.87 9.32 1.99
CA TYR A 269 8.87 8.78 1.10
C TYR A 269 9.15 9.78 -0.03
N GLU A 270 10.42 9.95 -0.39
CA GLU A 270 10.90 10.75 -1.53
C GLU A 270 11.80 9.89 -2.42
N GLY A 271 11.41 9.70 -3.67
CA GLY A 271 12.12 8.92 -4.67
C GLY A 271 11.29 8.65 -5.91
N ALA A 272 11.95 8.33 -7.02
CA ALA A 272 11.31 8.17 -8.33
C ALA A 272 10.32 6.97 -8.41
N LEU A 273 10.35 6.08 -7.42
CA LEU A 273 9.48 4.90 -7.30
C LEU A 273 8.19 5.19 -6.53
N ALA A 274 7.93 6.47 -6.21
CA ALA A 274 6.72 6.92 -5.52
C ALA A 274 5.41 6.45 -6.17
N PRO A 275 5.26 6.32 -7.51
CA PRO A 275 4.03 5.80 -8.10
C PRO A 275 3.63 4.40 -7.60
N ASP A 276 4.61 3.53 -7.28
CA ASP A 276 4.42 2.14 -6.83
C ASP A 276 4.78 1.92 -5.35
N THR A 277 4.92 3.00 -4.58
CA THR A 277 5.34 2.97 -3.17
C THR A 277 4.24 3.54 -2.27
N GLY A 278 3.71 2.81 -1.29
CA GLY A 278 2.64 3.30 -0.42
C GLY A 278 2.84 2.99 1.06
N TRP A 279 2.10 3.68 1.92
CA TRP A 279 2.15 3.51 3.38
C TRP A 279 0.96 2.72 3.91
N ILE A 280 1.22 1.61 4.62
CA ILE A 280 0.20 0.94 5.45
C ILE A 280 0.40 1.40 6.89
N GLN A 281 -0.59 2.10 7.43
CA GLN A 281 -0.57 2.58 8.82
C GLN A 281 -1.41 1.65 9.70
N PHE A 282 -0.76 0.95 10.63
CA PHE A 282 -1.46 0.25 11.70
C PHE A 282 -1.67 1.19 12.89
N LEU A 283 -2.79 1.03 13.57
CA LEU A 283 -3.17 1.84 14.72
C LEU A 283 -3.62 0.93 15.87
N TRP A 284 -3.16 1.24 17.08
CA TRP A 284 -3.78 0.82 18.32
C TRP A 284 -3.69 1.93 19.37
N SER A 285 -4.63 1.95 20.30
CA SER A 285 -4.69 2.99 21.32
C SER A 285 -4.86 2.42 22.72
N GLU A 286 -4.39 3.17 23.71
CA GLU A 286 -4.55 2.88 25.13
C GLU A 286 -4.95 4.13 25.90
N VAL A 287 -5.75 3.95 26.95
CA VAL A 287 -6.03 5.00 27.93
C VAL A 287 -5.72 4.44 29.31
N VAL A 288 -4.91 5.17 30.08
CA VAL A 288 -4.53 4.83 31.45
C VAL A 288 -5.06 5.88 32.39
N ALA A 289 -5.84 5.48 33.39
CA ALA A 289 -6.36 6.37 34.43
C ALA A 289 -5.61 6.13 35.74
N THR A 290 -5.13 7.19 36.37
CA THR A 290 -4.48 7.18 37.68
C THR A 290 -5.41 7.78 38.73
N GLN A 291 -5.60 7.09 39.85
CA GLN A 291 -6.45 7.50 40.96
C GLN A 291 -5.68 8.34 42.00
N ALA A 292 -6.40 8.92 42.96
CA ALA A 292 -5.80 9.75 44.01
C ALA A 292 -4.82 8.99 44.93
N ASP A 293 -4.98 7.68 45.06
CA ASP A 293 -4.06 6.79 45.80
C ASP A 293 -2.79 6.42 45.00
N GLY A 294 -2.67 6.90 43.76
CA GLY A 294 -1.57 6.63 42.85
C GLY A 294 -1.70 5.34 42.04
N SER A 295 -2.72 4.51 42.30
CA SER A 295 -3.00 3.33 41.47
C SER A 295 -3.34 3.74 40.04
N SER A 296 -2.91 2.95 39.05
CA SER A 296 -3.18 3.20 37.63
C SER A 296 -3.71 1.95 36.96
N ALA A 297 -4.69 2.12 36.07
CA ALA A 297 -5.30 1.02 35.33
C ALA A 297 -5.58 1.40 33.88
N PHE A 298 -5.47 0.42 32.99
CA PHE A 298 -5.90 0.56 31.61
C PHE A 298 -7.43 0.57 31.53
N VAL A 299 -7.97 1.47 30.71
CA VAL A 299 -9.40 1.57 30.45
C VAL A 299 -9.80 0.56 29.39
N SER A 300 -10.75 -0.31 29.72
CA SER A 300 -11.35 -1.25 28.77
C SER A 300 -12.58 -0.62 28.11
N GLN A 301 -12.46 -0.26 26.84
CA GLN A 301 -13.58 0.26 26.04
C GLN A 301 -13.50 -0.29 24.61
N GLY A 302 -14.62 -0.84 24.12
CA GLY A 302 -14.75 -1.29 22.73
C GLY A 302 -15.78 -0.45 21.96
N GLY A 303 -15.88 -0.70 20.65
CA GLY A 303 -16.87 -0.08 19.78
C GLY A 303 -16.63 1.42 19.54
N ILE A 304 -15.39 1.88 19.69
CA ILE A 304 -15.02 3.28 19.47
C ILE A 304 -15.08 3.54 17.96
N PRO A 305 -15.92 4.48 17.47
CA PRO A 305 -16.05 4.72 16.04
C PRO A 305 -14.75 5.24 15.43
N THR A 306 -14.37 4.69 14.29
CA THR A 306 -13.28 5.20 13.45
C THR A 306 -13.85 5.66 12.09
N THR A 307 -13.01 6.22 11.21
CA THR A 307 -13.41 6.59 9.84
C THR A 307 -14.06 5.42 9.11
N LYS A 308 -13.58 4.19 9.36
CA LYS A 308 -14.13 2.94 8.85
C LYS A 308 -14.16 1.88 9.95
N GLY A 309 -15.36 1.66 10.51
CA GLY A 309 -15.61 0.60 11.49
C GLY A 309 -15.49 1.08 12.93
N THR A 310 -14.96 0.23 13.79
CA THR A 310 -14.78 0.50 15.21
C THR A 310 -13.49 -0.10 15.71
N MET A 311 -12.87 0.54 16.69
CA MET A 311 -11.72 0.01 17.42
C MET A 311 -12.03 -0.25 18.90
N SER A 312 -11.10 -0.90 19.58
CA SER A 312 -11.13 -1.09 21.04
C SER A 312 -9.82 -0.62 21.65
N LEU A 313 -9.87 -0.10 22.87
CA LEU A 313 -8.68 0.23 23.64
C LEU A 313 -7.94 -1.05 24.03
N THR A 314 -6.62 -0.97 23.95
CA THR A 314 -5.71 -2.01 24.42
C THR A 314 -5.53 -1.88 25.94
N THR A 315 -5.68 -2.99 26.65
CA THR A 315 -5.41 -3.09 28.09
C THR A 315 -4.14 -3.87 28.43
N ASP A 316 -3.56 -4.56 27.44
CA ASP A 316 -2.25 -5.20 27.51
C ASP A 316 -1.39 -4.72 26.33
N PRO A 317 -0.48 -3.75 26.56
CA PRO A 317 0.39 -3.21 25.50
C PRO A 317 1.35 -4.24 24.89
N SER A 318 1.55 -5.38 25.55
CA SER A 318 2.37 -6.48 25.00
C SER A 318 1.62 -7.29 23.94
N SER A 319 0.29 -7.17 23.89
CA SER A 319 -0.59 -7.82 22.93
C SER A 319 -1.68 -6.84 22.44
N PRO A 320 -1.31 -5.78 21.71
CA PRO A 320 -2.23 -4.70 21.40
C PRO A 320 -3.28 -5.10 20.36
N ILE A 321 -4.47 -4.52 20.52
CA ILE A 321 -5.60 -4.68 19.60
C ILE A 321 -5.40 -3.72 18.43
N ARG A 322 -4.80 -4.21 17.36
CA ARG A 322 -4.48 -3.41 16.17
C ARG A 322 -5.62 -3.37 15.17
N THR A 323 -5.72 -2.25 14.47
CA THR A 323 -6.44 -2.09 13.21
C THR A 323 -5.50 -1.50 12.15
N ILE A 324 -5.97 -1.39 10.91
CA ILE A 324 -5.33 -0.60 9.87
C ILE A 324 -6.12 0.69 9.69
N ASP A 325 -5.40 1.80 9.68
CA ASP A 325 -5.93 3.14 9.50
C ASP A 325 -5.97 3.47 8.00
N SER A 326 -6.98 2.93 7.33
CA SER A 326 -7.32 3.26 5.96
C SER A 326 -8.77 3.70 5.89
N ALA A 327 -9.02 4.74 5.11
CA ALA A 327 -10.38 5.19 4.81
C ALA A 327 -11.03 4.40 3.65
N SER A 328 -10.29 3.48 3.01
CA SER A 328 -10.84 2.54 2.02
C SER A 328 -11.26 1.23 2.67
N ALA A 329 -12.31 0.60 2.15
CA ALA A 329 -12.75 -0.73 2.59
C ALA A 329 -11.97 -1.86 1.91
N ASP A 330 -11.37 -1.58 0.76
CA ASP A 330 -10.77 -2.58 -0.13
C ASP A 330 -9.26 -2.35 -0.33
N ASP A 331 -8.68 -1.31 0.26
CA ASP A 331 -7.27 -0.92 0.07
C ASP A 331 -6.64 -0.52 1.44
N PRO A 332 -5.62 -1.24 1.94
CA PRO A 332 -5.00 -0.99 3.24
C PRO A 332 -4.06 0.23 3.25
N PHE A 333 -3.69 0.76 2.09
CA PHE A 333 -2.82 1.92 2.02
C PHE A 333 -3.55 3.17 2.53
N TYR A 334 -2.90 3.94 3.39
CA TYR A 334 -3.46 5.16 3.97
C TYR A 334 -3.90 6.13 2.87
N GLU A 335 -3.08 6.29 1.83
CA GLU A 335 -3.30 7.20 0.69
C GLU A 335 -4.44 6.75 -0.24
N SER A 336 -5.11 5.63 0.04
CA SER A 336 -6.26 5.20 -0.76
C SER A 336 -7.49 6.11 -0.59
N ALA A 337 -7.62 6.72 0.58
CA ALA A 337 -8.67 7.68 0.90
C ALA A 337 -8.31 8.57 2.11
N GLY A 338 -7.04 8.55 2.54
CA GLY A 338 -6.51 9.34 3.63
C GLY A 338 -6.10 10.74 3.21
N VAL A 339 -5.40 11.41 4.11
CA VAL A 339 -4.95 12.80 3.93
C VAL A 339 -3.48 12.78 3.53
N ASP A 340 -3.18 12.93 2.25
CA ASP A 340 -1.82 12.84 1.73
C ASP A 340 -1.48 13.89 0.66
N ILE A 341 -0.19 14.03 0.38
CA ILE A 341 0.31 14.63 -0.84
C ILE A 341 1.15 13.60 -1.57
N ARG A 342 0.80 13.37 -2.83
CA ARG A 342 1.54 12.52 -3.75
C ARG A 342 2.02 13.30 -4.95
N THR A 343 3.30 13.13 -5.26
CA THR A 343 3.92 13.62 -6.48
C THR A 343 4.56 12.43 -7.22
N PRO A 344 5.02 12.62 -8.47
CA PRO A 344 5.82 11.59 -9.15
C PRO A 344 7.06 11.12 -8.40
N THR A 345 7.53 11.89 -7.41
CA THR A 345 8.75 11.60 -6.63
C THR A 345 8.51 11.57 -5.13
N SER A 346 7.27 11.60 -4.65
CA SER A 346 7.02 11.52 -3.22
C SER A 346 5.63 11.03 -2.87
N THR A 347 5.50 10.44 -1.70
CA THR A 347 4.23 10.25 -1.01
C THR A 347 4.40 10.60 0.45
N VAL A 348 3.58 11.54 0.93
CA VAL A 348 3.62 12.02 2.32
C VAL A 348 2.22 11.94 2.90
N ILE A 349 2.05 11.10 3.91
CA ILE A 349 0.81 11.06 4.70
C ILE A 349 0.85 12.16 5.74
N TYR A 350 -0.30 12.77 5.98
CA TYR A 350 -0.53 13.74 7.04
C TYR A 350 -1.59 13.17 7.96
N ASP A 351 -1.29 13.15 9.25
CA ASP A 351 -2.24 12.61 10.23
C ASP A 351 -2.20 13.41 11.53
N ARG A 352 -3.39 13.50 12.13
CA ARG A 352 -3.62 14.10 13.44
C ARG A 352 -4.79 13.35 14.09
N PRO A 353 -4.51 12.32 14.91
CA PRO A 353 -5.56 11.57 15.58
C PRO A 353 -6.41 12.44 16.51
N SER A 354 -7.62 11.96 16.78
CA SER A 354 -8.61 12.62 17.62
C SER A 354 -8.58 12.09 19.04
N GLU A 355 -8.76 12.98 20.01
CA GLU A 355 -8.81 12.65 21.44
C GLU A 355 -10.07 11.86 21.81
N PHE A 356 -9.96 10.88 22.71
CA PHE A 356 -11.09 10.17 23.29
C PHE A 356 -11.76 10.94 24.43
N GLY A 357 -12.10 12.22 24.19
CA GLY A 357 -12.54 13.16 25.22
C GLY A 357 -13.71 12.67 26.09
N SER A 358 -14.63 11.86 25.54
CA SER A 358 -15.72 11.26 26.31
C SER A 358 -15.25 10.16 27.27
N ILE A 359 -14.30 9.32 26.86
CA ILE A 359 -13.69 8.28 27.68
C ILE A 359 -12.85 8.93 28.78
N VAL A 360 -12.01 9.90 28.41
CA VAL A 360 -11.19 10.69 29.34
C VAL A 360 -12.06 11.37 30.40
N SER A 361 -13.13 12.04 29.98
CA SER A 361 -14.05 12.71 30.90
C SER A 361 -14.68 11.76 31.90
N ALA A 362 -15.08 10.56 31.45
CA ALA A 362 -15.66 9.54 32.32
C ALA A 362 -14.67 9.03 33.39
N GLN A 363 -13.36 8.98 33.09
CA GLN A 363 -12.36 8.60 34.10
C GLN A 363 -12.22 9.66 35.19
N PHE A 364 -12.24 10.95 34.84
CA PHE A 364 -12.25 12.04 35.83
C PHE A 364 -13.55 12.05 36.65
N ASP A 365 -14.71 11.76 36.04
CA ASP A 365 -15.97 11.58 36.78
C ASP A 365 -15.91 10.40 37.76
N GLY A 366 -15.11 9.38 37.43
CA GLY A 366 -14.79 8.24 38.31
C GLY A 366 -13.74 8.52 39.38
N GLY A 367 -13.20 9.75 39.47
CA GLY A 367 -12.23 10.13 40.49
C GLY A 367 -10.75 10.08 40.08
N ALA A 368 -10.45 9.81 38.80
CA ALA A 368 -9.08 9.86 38.31
C ALA A 368 -8.47 11.27 38.51
N THR A 369 -7.21 11.34 38.89
CA THR A 369 -6.44 12.59 39.05
C THR A 369 -5.55 12.87 37.84
N LYS A 370 -5.27 11.84 37.06
CA LYS A 370 -4.53 11.91 35.79
C LYS A 370 -5.09 10.88 34.82
N VAL A 371 -5.19 11.25 33.56
CA VAL A 371 -5.52 10.33 32.48
C VAL A 371 -4.48 10.50 31.38
N VAL A 372 -3.96 9.40 30.85
CA VAL A 372 -3.04 9.41 29.72
C VAL A 372 -3.66 8.63 28.58
N GLU A 373 -3.83 9.27 27.44
CA GLU A 373 -4.21 8.64 26.19
C GLU A 373 -2.97 8.52 25.30
N ARG A 374 -2.78 7.36 24.68
CA ARG A 374 -1.75 7.16 23.66
C ARG A 374 -2.33 6.47 22.45
N ASP A 375 -2.02 7.05 21.29
CA ASP A 375 -2.22 6.42 20.00
C ASP A 375 -0.87 6.02 19.44
N HIS A 376 -0.75 4.75 19.09
CA HIS A 376 0.46 4.13 18.58
C HIS A 376 0.25 3.75 17.13
N PHE A 377 1.14 4.26 16.28
CA PHE A 377 1.13 4.04 14.85
C PHE A 377 2.37 3.26 14.46
N ASP A 378 2.17 2.17 13.74
CA ASP A 378 3.23 1.41 13.07
C ASP A 378 3.01 1.59 11.56
N GLN A 379 3.89 2.33 10.88
CA GLN A 379 3.76 2.60 9.45
C GLN A 379 4.77 1.79 8.65
N PHE A 380 4.30 1.03 7.68
CA PHE A 380 5.12 0.23 6.79
C PHE A 380 5.13 0.83 5.39
N LEU A 381 6.32 1.07 4.85
CA LEU A 381 6.51 1.44 3.46
C LEU A 381 6.55 0.17 2.63
N VAL A 382 5.57 0.02 1.74
CA VAL A 382 5.54 -1.06 0.76
C VAL A 382 5.92 -0.48 -0.58
N GLN A 383 6.94 -1.05 -1.19
CA GLN A 383 7.38 -0.72 -2.54
C GLN A 383 7.20 -1.98 -3.40
N ASP A 384 6.40 -1.85 -4.46
CA ASP A 384 5.86 -2.97 -5.22
C ASP A 384 5.01 -3.89 -4.33
N TYR A 385 5.53 -5.06 -3.99
CA TYR A 385 4.95 -5.97 -3.00
C TYR A 385 5.84 -6.16 -1.77
N ASN A 386 6.99 -5.49 -1.68
CA ASN A 386 7.94 -5.69 -0.60
C ASN A 386 7.79 -4.61 0.47
N THR A 387 7.71 -5.03 1.74
CA THR A 387 7.84 -4.11 2.86
C THR A 387 9.31 -3.76 3.09
N VAL A 388 9.68 -2.51 2.84
CA VAL A 388 11.09 -2.07 2.79
C VAL A 388 11.49 -1.17 3.97
N TYR A 389 10.52 -0.59 4.67
CA TYR A 389 10.77 0.29 5.82
C TYR A 389 9.62 0.23 6.82
N HIS A 390 9.90 0.39 8.10
CA HIS A 390 8.88 0.44 9.15
C HIS A 390 9.20 1.60 10.09
N THR A 391 8.30 2.55 10.29
CA THR A 391 8.43 3.63 11.27
C THR A 391 7.39 3.51 12.38
N THR A 392 7.63 4.20 13.48
CA THR A 392 6.63 4.34 14.54
C THR A 392 6.33 5.80 14.83
N VAL A 393 5.09 6.11 15.16
CA VAL A 393 4.69 7.38 15.78
C VAL A 393 3.87 7.08 17.02
N VAL A 394 4.13 7.79 18.11
CA VAL A 394 3.28 7.78 19.30
C VAL A 394 2.79 9.20 19.55
N VAL A 395 1.47 9.37 19.60
CA VAL A 395 0.82 10.61 20.05
C VAL A 395 0.31 10.38 21.46
N GLU A 396 0.78 11.18 22.41
CA GLU A 396 0.36 11.10 23.82
C GLU A 396 -0.34 12.39 24.23
N TRP A 397 -1.49 12.25 24.90
CA TRP A 397 -2.13 13.32 25.66
C TRP A 397 -2.09 12.98 27.14
N ALA A 398 -1.40 13.82 27.91
CA ALA A 398 -1.39 13.73 29.36
C ALA A 398 -2.36 14.76 29.96
N TYR A 399 -3.48 14.28 30.49
CA TYR A 399 -4.53 15.08 31.10
C TYR A 399 -4.34 15.20 32.61
N THR A 400 -4.45 16.42 33.13
CA THR A 400 -4.55 16.71 34.58
C THR A 400 -5.96 17.13 34.99
N SER A 401 -6.83 17.40 34.02
CA SER A 401 -8.26 17.59 34.19
C SER A 401 -8.99 17.31 32.87
N LYS A 402 -10.33 17.36 32.87
CA LYS A 402 -11.16 17.16 31.67
C LYS A 402 -10.84 18.12 30.51
N THR A 403 -10.23 19.27 30.80
CA THR A 403 -9.98 20.33 29.81
C THR A 403 -8.52 20.77 29.74
N SER A 404 -7.62 20.13 30.51
CA SER A 404 -6.20 20.48 30.53
C SER A 404 -5.38 19.25 30.16
N SER A 405 -4.77 19.31 28.99
CA SER A 405 -3.86 18.30 28.48
C SER A 405 -2.58 18.92 27.93
N THR A 406 -1.51 18.13 27.97
CA THR A 406 -0.32 18.37 27.16
C THR A 406 -0.25 17.29 26.10
N ARG A 407 -0.21 17.69 24.83
CA ARG A 407 -0.01 16.76 23.71
C ARG A 407 1.46 16.71 23.34
N THR A 408 1.98 15.50 23.16
CA THR A 408 3.31 15.27 22.60
C THR A 408 3.21 14.27 21.45
N THR A 409 4.13 14.37 20.51
CA THR A 409 4.22 13.44 19.39
C THR A 409 5.68 13.07 19.23
N LYS A 410 5.97 11.78 19.19
CA LYS A 410 7.32 11.27 18.94
C LYS A 410 7.27 10.32 17.78
N GLY A 411 8.06 10.62 16.76
CA GLY A 411 8.36 9.71 15.68
C GLY A 411 9.62 8.90 15.99
N GLY A 412 9.80 7.81 15.30
CA GLY A 412 10.97 6.98 15.50
C GLY A 412 11.02 5.83 14.52
N GLY A 413 11.93 4.92 14.84
CA GLY A 413 12.10 3.71 14.09
C GLY A 413 11.24 2.55 14.60
N PRO A 414 11.09 1.54 13.74
CA PRO A 414 12.30 0.94 13.17
C PRO A 414 12.79 1.52 11.83
N GLY A 415 13.74 0.85 11.19
CA GLY A 415 14.44 1.35 10.01
C GLY A 415 14.05 0.55 8.77
N LYS A 416 15.08 0.20 8.00
CA LYS A 416 14.97 -0.78 6.92
C LYS A 416 14.48 -2.12 7.47
N VAL A 417 13.58 -2.75 6.73
CA VAL A 417 13.11 -4.12 6.97
C VAL A 417 13.14 -4.89 5.65
N SER A 418 13.10 -6.21 5.72
CA SER A 418 13.06 -7.11 4.56
C SER A 418 11.71 -7.80 4.39
N GLY A 419 10.69 -7.36 5.13
CA GLY A 419 9.36 -7.94 5.13
C GLY A 419 8.52 -7.46 6.32
N MET A 420 7.21 -7.64 6.21
CA MET A 420 6.26 -7.31 7.27
C MET A 420 6.26 -8.38 8.37
N PRO A 421 6.45 -8.03 9.65
CA PRO A 421 6.43 -9.03 10.71
C PRO A 421 5.08 -9.79 10.77
N ALA A 422 5.14 -11.08 11.05
CA ALA A 422 3.99 -12.00 10.94
C ALA A 422 2.72 -11.53 11.68
N HIS A 423 2.87 -10.88 12.83
CA HIS A 423 1.73 -10.38 13.60
C HIS A 423 1.04 -9.17 12.93
N PHE A 424 1.78 -8.30 12.24
CA PHE A 424 1.20 -7.25 11.40
C PHE A 424 0.59 -7.84 10.13
N LYS A 425 1.30 -8.78 9.50
CA LYS A 425 0.82 -9.47 8.30
C LYS A 425 -0.50 -10.20 8.53
N SER A 426 -0.67 -10.85 9.69
CA SER A 426 -1.92 -11.49 10.08
C SER A 426 -3.09 -10.50 10.18
N VAL A 427 -2.84 -9.29 10.72
CA VAL A 427 -3.87 -8.23 10.78
C VAL A 427 -4.21 -7.73 9.38
N LEU A 428 -3.19 -7.52 8.54
CA LEU A 428 -3.36 -7.11 7.14
C LEU A 428 -4.23 -8.11 6.37
N ILE A 429 -3.90 -9.40 6.41
CA ILE A 429 -4.68 -10.43 5.69
C ILE A 429 -6.10 -10.54 6.24
N SER A 430 -6.28 -10.43 7.55
CA SER A 430 -7.61 -10.53 8.16
C SER A 430 -8.53 -9.39 7.73
N LEU A 431 -8.00 -8.19 7.49
CA LEU A 431 -8.78 -7.02 7.10
C LEU A 431 -8.84 -6.83 5.58
N TYR A 432 -7.77 -7.17 4.87
CA TYR A 432 -7.56 -6.97 3.44
C TYR A 432 -6.94 -8.21 2.79
N PRO A 433 -7.71 -9.32 2.64
CA PRO A 433 -7.18 -10.60 2.18
C PRO A 433 -6.55 -10.55 0.78
N LYS A 434 -7.00 -9.64 -0.10
CA LYS A 434 -6.40 -9.42 -1.43
C LYS A 434 -4.95 -8.91 -1.39
N PHE A 435 -4.50 -8.41 -0.23
CA PHE A 435 -3.13 -7.90 0.00
C PHE A 435 -2.24 -8.94 0.69
N ALA A 436 -2.63 -10.23 0.63
CA ALA A 436 -1.79 -11.34 1.07
C ALA A 436 -0.43 -11.37 0.34
N TYR A 437 -0.32 -10.75 -0.84
CA TYR A 437 0.93 -10.62 -1.60
C TYR A 437 2.02 -9.76 -0.94
N VAL A 438 1.68 -8.87 0.01
CA VAL A 438 2.67 -7.94 0.61
C VAL A 438 3.69 -8.70 1.48
N GLN A 439 4.95 -8.77 1.09
CA GLN A 439 6.02 -9.46 1.82
C GLN A 439 6.53 -8.67 3.02
#